data_AF-A0A8J5JPZ3-F1
#
_entry.id   AF-A0A8J5JPZ3-F1
#
_cell.length_a   1.000
_cell.length_b   1.000
_cell.length_c   1.000
_cell.angle_alpha   90.00
_cell.angle_beta   90.00
_cell.angle_gamma   90.00
#
_symmetry.space_group_name_H-M   'P 1'
#
loop_
_entity.id
_entity.type
_entity.pdbx_description
1 polymer ?
#
loop_
_entity_poly.entity_id
_entity_poly.type
_entity_poly.pdbx_seq_one_letter_code
_entity_poly.pdbx_strand_id
1 'polypeptide(L)'
;MSTFIRRYAKYINEKAISYRSVAFDFCKVKRGKEDGTLRTMPTDQLLKTLPVLQSQVDALLDFDCTANELTNGVINSGFMLLFRDLIRLFACYNDGIINLLEKYFEMNKKQARDALDCYKKFLIRMDRVAEFLKVAE
;
A
#
# COMPACT_ATOMS: atom_id res chain seq x y z
N MET A 1 4.80 20.59 -13.10
CA MET A 1 3.76 19.71 -13.68
C MET A 1 4.31 18.44 -14.33
N SER A 2 5.26 18.49 -15.27
CA SER A 2 5.77 17.27 -15.95
C SER A 2 6.32 16.19 -15.01
N THR A 3 6.92 16.58 -13.88
CA THR A 3 7.35 15.64 -12.83
C THR A 3 6.20 14.86 -12.22
N PHE A 4 5.11 15.54 -11.84
CA PHE A 4 3.92 14.92 -11.27
C PHE A 4 3.19 14.01 -12.26
N ILE A 5 3.18 14.36 -13.55
CA ILE A 5 2.63 13.50 -14.60
C ILE A 5 3.41 12.18 -14.66
N ARG A 6 4.75 12.22 -14.67
CA ARG A 6 5.57 11.00 -14.69
C ARG A 6 5.38 10.15 -13.44
N ARG A 7 5.35 10.78 -12.25
CA ARG A 7 5.14 10.08 -10.98
C ARG A 7 3.74 9.44 -10.91
N TYR A 8 2.69 10.17 -11.32
CA TYR A 8 1.33 9.64 -11.39
C TYR A 8 1.23 8.48 -12.39
N ALA A 9 1.82 8.62 -13.59
CA ALA A 9 1.85 7.54 -14.57
C ALA A 9 2.56 6.28 -14.04
N LYS A 10 3.68 6.44 -13.30
CA LYS A 10 4.36 5.34 -12.61
C LYS A 10 3.42 4.63 -11.64
N TYR A 11 2.68 5.38 -10.81
CA TYR A 11 1.68 4.79 -9.90
C TYR A 11 0.60 4.01 -10.64
N ILE A 12 0.03 4.56 -11.72
CA ILE A 12 -1.02 3.88 -12.49
C ILE A 12 -0.50 2.58 -13.12
N ASN A 13 0.72 2.58 -13.65
CA ASN A 13 1.36 1.38 -14.16
C ASN A 13 1.57 0.34 -13.05
N GLU A 14 2.06 0.76 -11.88
CA GLU A 14 2.25 -0.13 -10.73
C GLU A 14 0.92 -0.72 -10.24
N LYS A 15 -0.15 0.08 -10.23
CA LYS A 15 -1.51 -0.38 -9.91
C LYS A 15 -1.99 -1.47 -10.86
N ALA A 16 -1.71 -1.34 -12.16
CA ALA A 16 -2.05 -2.37 -13.14
C ALA A 16 -1.20 -3.64 -12.97
N ILE A 17 0.10 -3.50 -12.70
CA ILE A 17 1.01 -4.63 -12.44
C ILE A 17 0.60 -5.37 -11.17
N SER A 18 0.25 -4.63 -10.11
CA SER A 18 -0.28 -5.16 -8.85
C SER A 18 -1.52 -6.01 -9.11
N TYR A 19 -2.53 -5.45 -9.80
CA TYR A 19 -3.74 -6.18 -10.16
C TYR A 19 -3.44 -7.47 -10.95
N ARG A 20 -2.55 -7.40 -11.94
CA ARG A 20 -2.13 -8.58 -12.71
C ARG A 20 -1.47 -9.65 -11.85
N SER A 21 -0.72 -9.25 -10.82
CA SER A 21 0.07 -10.16 -10.00
C SER A 21 -0.77 -10.93 -8.99
N VAL A 22 -1.85 -10.32 -8.48
CA VAL A 22 -2.70 -10.92 -7.43
C VAL A 22 -4.13 -11.22 -7.89
N ALA A 23 -4.50 -10.82 -9.11
CA ALA A 23 -5.82 -10.99 -9.72
C ALA A 23 -6.99 -10.31 -8.98
N PHE A 24 -6.69 -9.32 -8.12
CA PHE A 24 -7.69 -8.48 -7.47
C PHE A 24 -7.14 -7.07 -7.23
N ASP A 25 -8.03 -6.10 -6.99
CA ASP A 25 -7.67 -4.73 -6.66
C ASP A 25 -7.64 -4.54 -5.15
N PHE A 26 -6.47 -4.25 -4.58
CA PHE A 26 -6.31 -3.98 -3.14
C PHE A 26 -7.21 -2.84 -2.63
N CYS A 27 -7.59 -1.89 -3.50
CA CYS A 27 -8.54 -0.83 -3.13
C CYS A 27 -10.00 -1.32 -3.03
N LYS A 28 -10.32 -2.54 -3.50
CA LYS A 28 -11.70 -3.05 -3.59
C LYS A 28 -11.94 -4.33 -2.81
N VAL A 29 -10.91 -4.91 -2.19
CA VAL A 29 -11.08 -6.14 -1.40
C VAL A 29 -11.91 -5.91 -0.14
N LYS A 30 -12.54 -7.00 0.33
CA LYS A 30 -13.18 -7.01 1.64
C LYS A 30 -12.11 -6.79 2.72
N ARG A 31 -12.47 -6.04 3.76
CA ARG A 31 -11.61 -5.68 4.89
C ARG A 31 -12.28 -6.09 6.19
N GLY A 32 -11.50 -6.19 7.26
CA GLY A 32 -12.01 -6.48 8.60
C GLY A 32 -11.74 -7.91 9.07
N LYS A 33 -12.11 -8.17 10.33
CA LYS A 33 -11.63 -9.34 11.09
C LYS A 33 -12.10 -10.68 10.53
N GLU A 34 -13.37 -10.78 10.11
CA GLU A 34 -14.01 -12.05 9.75
C GLU A 34 -13.83 -12.40 8.26
N ASP A 35 -14.07 -11.44 7.36
CA ASP A 35 -14.09 -11.67 5.90
C ASP A 35 -12.99 -10.88 5.14
N GLY A 36 -12.05 -10.27 5.86
CA GLY A 36 -11.00 -9.47 5.25
C GLY A 36 -10.06 -10.33 4.40
N THR A 37 -9.93 -10.03 3.11
CA THR A 37 -9.15 -10.85 2.17
C THR A 37 -7.71 -11.04 2.63
N LEU A 38 -7.04 -9.96 3.06
CA LEU A 38 -5.68 -10.05 3.60
C LEU A 38 -5.64 -10.51 5.06
N ARG A 39 -6.74 -10.37 5.80
CA ARG A 39 -6.85 -10.78 7.20
C ARG A 39 -6.90 -12.30 7.36
N THR A 40 -7.54 -12.99 6.41
CA THR A 40 -7.73 -14.46 6.44
C THR A 40 -6.77 -15.20 5.50
N MET A 41 -5.95 -14.48 4.72
CA MET A 41 -5.04 -15.07 3.73
C MET A 41 -4.06 -16.08 4.36
N PRO A 42 -3.81 -17.25 3.72
CA PRO A 42 -2.79 -18.21 4.16
C PRO A 42 -1.37 -17.63 4.12
N THR A 43 -0.50 -18.06 5.03
CA THR A 43 0.87 -17.51 5.20
C THR A 43 1.68 -17.47 3.91
N ASP A 44 1.70 -18.57 3.15
CA ASP A 44 2.51 -18.65 1.92
C ASP A 44 2.04 -17.68 0.83
N GLN A 45 0.74 -17.42 0.76
CA GLN A 45 0.17 -16.45 -0.16
C GLN A 45 0.36 -15.03 0.36
N LEU A 46 0.19 -14.81 1.67
CA LEU A 46 0.36 -13.52 2.32
C LEU A 46 1.79 -12.99 2.14
N LEU A 47 2.81 -13.82 2.37
CA LEU A 47 4.21 -13.46 2.20
C LEU A 47 4.58 -13.10 0.75
N LYS A 48 3.84 -13.62 -0.25
CA LYS A 48 3.99 -13.23 -1.65
C LYS A 48 3.18 -12.00 -2.02
N THR A 49 2.06 -11.77 -1.34
CA THR A 49 1.11 -10.69 -1.62
C THR A 49 1.56 -9.36 -1.00
N LEU A 50 2.09 -9.38 0.23
CA LEU A 50 2.55 -8.18 0.93
C LEU A 50 3.61 -7.37 0.14
N PRO A 51 4.62 -7.99 -0.49
CA PRO A 51 5.58 -7.26 -1.32
C PRO A 51 4.91 -6.52 -2.50
N VAL A 52 3.89 -7.12 -3.13
CA VAL A 52 3.17 -6.48 -4.24
C VAL A 52 2.41 -5.24 -3.75
N LEU A 53 1.72 -5.36 -2.60
CA LEU A 53 1.05 -4.24 -1.97
C LEU A 53 2.03 -3.13 -1.56
N GLN A 54 3.19 -3.51 -1.01
CA GLN A 54 4.25 -2.57 -0.66
C GLN A 54 4.74 -1.76 -1.86
N SER A 55 5.01 -2.42 -3.00
CA SER A 55 5.45 -1.75 -4.22
C SER A 55 4.41 -0.76 -4.75
N GLN A 56 3.13 -1.13 -4.70
CA GLN A 56 2.04 -0.22 -5.10
C GLN A 56 1.93 0.99 -4.16
N VAL A 57 2.07 0.79 -2.84
CA VAL A 57 2.08 1.89 -1.86
C VAL A 57 3.28 2.80 -2.07
N ASP A 58 4.46 2.25 -2.33
CA ASP A 58 5.67 3.06 -2.60
C ASP A 58 5.49 3.93 -3.85
N ALA A 59 4.98 3.35 -4.93
CA ALA A 59 4.74 4.10 -6.17
C ALA A 59 3.71 5.23 -5.98
N LEU A 60 2.75 5.06 -5.07
CA LEU A 60 1.79 6.11 -4.68
C LEU A 60 2.50 7.21 -3.92
N LEU A 61 3.25 6.85 -2.87
CA LEU A 61 3.94 7.80 -2.00
C LEU A 61 5.07 8.55 -2.73
N ASP A 62 5.62 7.98 -3.80
CA ASP A 62 6.58 8.64 -4.70
C ASP A 62 5.97 9.80 -5.50
N PHE A 63 4.65 10.03 -5.42
CA PHE A 63 4.04 11.26 -5.93
C PHE A 63 4.65 12.50 -5.26
N ASP A 64 4.91 12.39 -3.94
CA ASP A 64 5.81 13.26 -3.17
C ASP A 64 5.61 14.75 -3.50
N CYS A 65 4.38 15.22 -3.32
CA CYS A 65 4.03 16.62 -3.49
C CYS A 65 3.90 17.32 -2.14
N THR A 66 4.15 18.61 -2.13
CA THR A 66 3.89 19.50 -0.99
C THR A 66 2.58 20.27 -1.18
N ALA A 67 1.99 20.77 -0.10
CA ALA A 67 0.75 21.54 -0.15
C ALA A 67 0.86 22.77 -1.08
N ASN A 68 2.04 23.41 -1.13
CA ASN A 68 2.30 24.56 -1.98
C ASN A 68 2.34 24.24 -3.48
N GLU A 69 2.47 22.97 -3.87
CA GLU A 69 2.50 22.55 -5.28
C GLU A 69 1.10 22.22 -5.82
N LEU A 70 0.10 22.07 -4.93
CA LEU A 70 -1.30 21.80 -5.20
C LEU A 70 -2.06 23.06 -5.68
N THR A 71 -1.56 23.67 -6.75
CA THR A 71 -1.91 25.03 -7.18
C THR A 71 -3.01 25.12 -8.24
N ASN A 72 -3.47 24.00 -8.78
CA ASN A 72 -4.45 23.98 -9.87
C ASN A 72 -5.37 22.76 -9.83
N GLY A 73 -6.54 22.87 -10.48
CA GLY A 73 -7.57 21.83 -10.45
C GLY A 73 -7.13 20.47 -10.99
N VAL A 74 -6.16 20.42 -11.92
CA VAL A 74 -5.69 19.16 -12.51
C VAL A 74 -4.86 18.37 -11.49
N ILE A 75 -3.85 19.01 -10.88
CA ILE A 75 -3.03 18.34 -9.87
C ILE A 75 -3.86 18.00 -8.62
N ASN A 76 -4.79 18.87 -8.21
CA ASN A 76 -5.67 18.63 -7.06
C ASN A 76 -6.59 17.42 -7.28
N SER A 77 -7.15 17.29 -8.49
CA SER A 77 -7.96 16.13 -8.85
C SER A 77 -7.13 14.84 -8.86
N GLY A 78 -5.91 14.88 -9.41
CA GLY A 78 -4.98 13.75 -9.38
C GLY A 78 -4.62 13.34 -7.95
N PHE A 79 -4.27 14.30 -7.10
CA PHE A 79 -3.94 14.07 -5.69
C PHE A 79 -5.13 13.49 -4.91
N MET A 80 -6.35 14.00 -5.10
CA MET A 80 -7.55 13.48 -4.45
C MET A 80 -7.81 12.00 -4.80
N LEU A 81 -7.52 11.58 -6.03
CA LEU A 81 -7.60 10.17 -6.43
C LEU A 81 -6.53 9.32 -5.71
N LEU A 82 -5.29 9.80 -5.64
CA LEU A 82 -4.21 9.13 -4.89
C LEU A 82 -4.57 9.00 -3.41
N PHE A 83 -5.09 10.05 -2.80
CA PHE A 83 -5.52 10.04 -1.40
C PHE A 83 -6.57 8.97 -1.13
N ARG A 84 -7.62 8.90 -1.99
CA ARG A 84 -8.68 7.88 -1.87
C ARG A 84 -8.18 6.46 -2.00
N ASP A 85 -7.18 6.24 -2.85
CA ASP A 85 -6.52 4.94 -2.98
C ASP A 85 -5.64 4.66 -1.76
N LEU A 86 -4.86 5.63 -1.29
CA LEU A 86 -3.95 5.47 -0.15
C LEU A 86 -4.68 5.01 1.10
N ILE A 87 -5.82 5.63 1.45
CA ILE A 87 -6.62 5.23 2.62
C ILE A 87 -7.03 3.75 2.53
N ARG A 88 -7.38 3.27 1.33
CA ARG A 88 -7.81 1.89 1.12
C ARG A 88 -6.64 0.91 1.13
N LEU A 89 -5.55 1.25 0.43
CA LEU A 89 -4.32 0.48 0.42
C LEU A 89 -3.74 0.36 1.83
N PHE A 90 -3.73 1.44 2.60
CA PHE A 90 -3.23 1.45 3.97
C PHE A 90 -4.07 0.57 4.90
N ALA A 91 -5.39 0.64 4.81
CA ALA A 91 -6.26 -0.28 5.57
C ALA A 91 -6.01 -1.75 5.20
N CYS A 92 -5.88 -2.04 3.91
CA CYS A 92 -5.57 -3.38 3.41
C CYS A 92 -4.19 -3.85 3.90
N TYR A 93 -3.21 -2.95 3.92
CA TYR A 93 -1.85 -3.24 4.35
C TYR A 93 -1.81 -3.54 5.85
N ASN A 94 -2.54 -2.78 6.67
CA ASN A 94 -2.70 -3.07 8.10
C ASN A 94 -3.33 -4.45 8.32
N ASP A 95 -4.41 -4.81 7.62
CA ASP A 95 -5.03 -6.15 7.74
C ASP A 95 -4.01 -7.27 7.46
N GLY A 96 -3.17 -7.09 6.42
CA GLY A 96 -2.11 -8.03 6.08
C GLY A 96 -1.01 -8.13 7.13
N ILE A 97 -0.60 -7.01 7.71
CA ILE A 97 0.42 -7.00 8.79
C ILE A 97 -0.11 -7.62 10.07
N ILE A 98 -1.37 -7.38 10.46
CA ILE A 98 -1.93 -8.01 11.66
C ILE A 98 -2.03 -9.54 11.46
N ASN A 99 -2.46 -10.00 10.29
CA ASN A 99 -2.46 -11.45 9.95
C ASN A 99 -1.05 -12.05 9.99
N LEU A 100 -0.06 -11.32 9.47
CA LEU A 100 1.34 -11.73 9.50
C LEU A 100 1.86 -11.91 10.93
N LEU A 101 1.55 -10.97 11.82
CA LEU A 101 1.99 -10.98 13.21
C LEU A 101 1.29 -12.08 14.03
N GLU A 102 -0.01 -12.31 13.81
CA GLU A 102 -0.77 -13.38 14.48
C GLU A 102 -0.18 -14.76 14.18
N LYS A 103 0.27 -14.99 12.95
CA LYS A 103 0.84 -16.28 12.51
C LYS A 103 2.34 -16.39 12.72
N TYR A 104 3.03 -15.32 13.11
CA TYR A 104 4.50 -15.23 13.10
C TYR A 104 5.19 -16.35 13.89
N PHE A 105 4.68 -16.68 15.08
CA PHE A 105 5.29 -17.70 15.94
C PHE A 105 5.05 -19.14 15.47
N GLU A 106 4.11 -19.34 14.55
CA GLU A 106 3.82 -20.64 13.92
C GLU A 106 4.63 -20.84 12.63
N MET A 107 5.31 -19.80 12.15
CA MET A 107 6.07 -19.83 10.91
C MET A 107 7.39 -20.60 11.05
N ASN A 108 7.82 -21.24 9.96
CA ASN A 108 9.17 -21.80 9.90
C ASN A 108 10.24 -20.67 9.86
N LYS A 109 11.50 -21.03 10.13
CA LYS A 109 12.62 -20.08 10.19
C LYS A 109 12.75 -19.16 8.97
N LYS A 110 12.46 -19.66 7.76
CA LYS A 110 12.54 -18.87 6.53
C LYS A 110 11.38 -17.87 6.47
N GLN A 111 10.16 -18.36 6.64
CA GLN A 111 8.95 -17.53 6.65
C GLN A 111 9.02 -16.44 7.74
N ALA A 112 9.47 -16.75 8.95
CA ALA A 112 9.63 -15.77 10.03
C ALA A 112 10.65 -14.67 9.67
N ARG A 113 11.75 -15.01 8.99
CA ARG A 113 12.71 -14.00 8.50
C ARG A 113 12.06 -13.08 7.45
N ASP A 114 11.34 -13.65 6.50
CA ASP A 114 10.67 -12.89 5.43
C ASP A 114 9.56 -12.00 6.02
N ALA A 115 8.80 -12.50 7.01
CA ALA A 115 7.79 -11.77 7.74
C ALA A 115 8.40 -10.57 8.51
N LEU A 116 9.52 -10.79 9.19
CA LEU A 116 10.21 -9.73 9.94
C LEU A 116 10.71 -8.61 9.00
N ASP A 117 11.25 -8.96 7.83
CA ASP A 117 11.63 -7.98 6.81
C ASP A 117 10.42 -7.17 6.31
N CYS A 118 9.30 -7.85 6.04
CA CYS A 118 8.05 -7.20 5.65
C CYS A 118 7.56 -6.22 6.74
N TYR A 119 7.62 -6.61 8.01
CA TYR A 119 7.21 -5.77 9.13
C TYR A 119 8.11 -4.54 9.31
N LYS A 120 9.43 -4.69 9.22
CA LYS A 120 10.35 -3.53 9.28
C LYS A 120 10.09 -2.54 8.15
N LYS A 121 9.85 -3.06 6.94
CA LYS A 121 9.45 -2.26 5.76
C LYS A 121 8.12 -1.55 5.96
N PHE A 122 7.17 -2.15 6.66
CA PHE A 122 5.90 -1.52 7.01
C PHE A 122 6.08 -0.30 7.90
N LEU A 123 6.92 -0.38 8.94
CA LEU A 123 7.16 0.74 9.85
C LEU A 123 7.66 1.99 9.13
N ILE A 124 8.63 1.85 8.22
CA ILE A 124 9.14 2.98 7.43
C ILE A 124 8.05 3.62 6.56
N ARG A 125 7.11 2.82 6.04
CA ARG A 125 6.01 3.32 5.20
C ARG A 125 4.95 4.02 6.04
N MET A 126 4.74 3.63 7.30
CA MET A 126 3.80 4.32 8.20
C MET A 126 4.16 5.80 8.35
N ASP A 127 5.44 6.12 8.51
CA ASP A 127 5.91 7.50 8.63
C ASP A 127 5.62 8.30 7.35
N ARG A 128 5.93 7.74 6.17
CA ARG A 128 5.63 8.36 4.87
C ARG A 128 4.12 8.54 4.63
N VAL A 129 3.30 7.60 5.09
CA VAL A 129 1.83 7.74 5.01
C VAL A 129 1.38 8.90 5.88
N ALA A 130 1.88 9.02 7.11
CA ALA A 130 1.55 10.14 7.99
C ALA A 130 1.93 11.50 7.38
N GLU A 131 3.09 11.59 6.72
CA GLU A 131 3.50 12.79 5.97
C GLU A 131 2.56 13.11 4.82
N PHE A 132 2.17 12.10 4.02
CA PHE A 132 1.21 12.28 2.94
C PHE A 132 -0.15 12.79 3.45
N LEU A 133 -0.62 12.26 4.59
CA LEU A 133 -1.89 12.68 5.19
C LEU A 133 -1.85 14.14 5.66
N LYS A 134 -0.71 14.63 6.16
CA LYS A 134 -0.54 16.06 6.52
C LYS A 134 -0.63 17.00 5.32
N VAL A 135 -0.27 16.54 4.13
CA VAL A 135 -0.43 17.33 2.90
C VAL A 135 -1.89 17.35 2.43
N ALA A 136 -2.67 16.35 2.83
CA ALA A 136 -4.09 16.24 2.48
C ALA A 136 -5.04 16.94 3.46
N GLU A 137 -4.55 17.31 4.65
CA GLU A 137 -5.24 18.12 5.66
C GLU A 137 -5.28 19.60 5.24
#